data_AF-A0A9P4QDP1-F1
#
_entry.id   AF-A0A9P4QDP1-F1
#
_cell.length_a   1.000
_cell.length_b   1.000
_cell.length_c   1.000
_cell.angle_alpha   90.00
_cell.angle_beta   90.00
_cell.angle_gamma   90.00
#
_symmetry.space_group_name_H-M   'P 1'
#
loop_
_entity.id
_entity.type
_entity.pdbx_description
1 polymer ?
#
loop_
_entity_poly.entity_id
_entity_poly.type
_entity_poly.pdbx_seq_one_letter_code
_entity_poly.pdbx_strand_id
1 'polypeptide(L)'
;MAGSTSARYSPIEHGGLEVAERDDAPEVVPIGRNSNDQPETLHPGQYQDNPGEEYYAPEKSAPSSDGPAYLGTQEKGQQAAATVEPVKAKRRYWGMRLPIFIGVIVLAVVVILGVVLGAALGTTLTKDSKNQQDNGNGNDGNNGTTSSPPPSSSGLNSSDTDTGPLQATSKTGLATATLDDGSGTLLAFYQDPQGNVIQNSYKNGAWSLEDHSKINESIVTDQAALGSPLAAISYTVDSQVYRQVFFFASTGEVMQTNSTDGSTWADPSLITGIISAPGTPALAACAGLAPMNGVRVYFGSNNGYIQEVGHNFTNTTWSDWYGFPDSDGDTGVACSVYETSDGKNMYNNVYYRNTTDNQIHQTYWDYSPGYNSVWYTEFPPASTNYTVKQGSAVAVCNDESHTEYIFWQEQSGNIIRAIVDPSSIGWTQYDSLVQITEDSHFAASYIEGGSMYMFQNSTNASTVFVSDINRSNVTISNIALP
;
A
#
# COMPACT_ATOMS: atom_id res chain seq x y z
N MET A 1 2.48 0.74 51.53
CA MET A 1 3.86 0.84 51.04
C MET A 1 4.02 -0.12 49.87
N ALA A 2 3.97 0.41 48.66
CA ALA A 2 4.40 -0.25 47.43
C ALA A 2 4.74 0.88 46.46
N GLY A 3 6.03 1.00 46.11
CA GLY A 3 6.57 2.13 45.35
C GLY A 3 6.35 1.97 43.86
N SER A 4 5.80 3.01 43.23
CA SER A 4 5.72 3.18 41.79
C SER A 4 7.04 3.76 41.28
N THR A 5 7.86 2.95 40.61
CA THR A 5 9.04 3.43 39.88
C THR A 5 8.63 3.78 38.45
N SER A 6 8.37 5.06 38.20
CA SER A 6 8.31 5.60 36.84
C SER A 6 9.74 5.87 36.38
N ALA A 7 10.19 5.12 35.37
CA ALA A 7 11.44 5.43 34.67
C ALA A 7 11.21 6.67 33.81
N ARG A 8 11.87 7.78 34.18
CA ARG A 8 11.94 8.99 33.35
C ARG A 8 13.16 8.86 32.44
N TYR A 9 12.93 8.81 31.13
CA TYR A 9 13.97 9.01 30.14
C TYR A 9 14.35 10.50 30.14
N SER A 10 15.63 10.80 30.34
CA SER A 10 16.19 12.14 30.14
C SER A 10 17.01 12.08 28.85
N PRO A 11 16.68 12.85 27.80
CA PRO A 11 17.54 12.92 26.63
C PRO A 11 18.88 13.53 27.04
N ILE A 12 19.96 12.90 26.59
CA ILE A 12 21.32 13.41 26.70
C ILE A 12 21.45 14.52 25.65
N GLU A 13 21.59 15.76 26.10
CA GLU A 13 21.92 16.90 25.23
C GLU A 13 23.37 16.71 24.74
N HIS A 14 23.52 16.31 23.49
CA HIS A 14 24.79 16.45 22.78
C HIS A 14 24.86 17.87 22.21
N GLY A 15 25.74 18.70 22.77
CA GLY A 15 26.09 20.00 22.21
C GLY A 15 26.65 19.83 20.80
N GLY A 16 25.85 20.19 19.80
CA GLY A 16 26.27 20.25 18.40
C GLY A 16 27.28 21.37 18.17
N LEU A 17 28.13 21.19 17.16
CA LEU A 17 29.08 22.21 16.72
C LEU A 17 28.35 23.51 16.34
N GLU A 18 28.70 24.60 17.01
CA GLU A 18 28.36 25.95 16.57
C GLU A 18 29.17 26.28 15.31
N VAL A 19 28.48 26.59 14.22
CA VAL A 19 29.09 27.13 13.00
C VAL A 19 29.37 28.60 13.27
N ALA A 20 30.65 28.97 13.31
CA ALA A 20 31.05 30.37 13.33
C ALA A 20 30.71 31.00 11.97
N GLU A 21 29.78 31.96 11.97
CA GLU A 21 29.50 32.80 10.80
C GLU A 21 30.79 33.54 10.40
N ARG A 22 31.22 33.37 9.15
CA ARG A 22 32.28 34.19 8.55
C ARG A 22 31.61 35.29 7.75
N ASP A 23 31.90 36.54 8.09
CA ASP A 23 31.43 37.75 7.41
C ASP A 23 32.02 37.93 5.98
N ASP A 24 32.77 36.94 5.48
CA ASP A 24 33.53 37.01 4.22
C ASP A 24 32.86 36.21 3.07
N ALA A 25 31.67 35.66 3.28
CA ALA A 25 30.99 34.86 2.25
C ALA A 25 30.42 35.75 1.14
N PRO A 26 30.68 35.44 -0.16
CA PRO A 26 30.15 36.25 -1.26
C PRO A 26 28.62 36.17 -1.31
N GLU A 27 27.98 37.34 -1.36
CA GLU A 27 26.54 37.51 -1.50
C GLU A 27 26.05 36.83 -2.79
N VAL A 28 25.30 35.74 -2.65
CA VAL A 28 24.68 35.04 -3.78
C VAL A 28 23.35 35.73 -4.10
N VAL A 29 23.34 36.56 -5.14
CA VAL A 29 22.12 37.18 -5.66
C VAL A 29 21.32 36.14 -6.45
N PRO A 30 20.04 35.88 -6.13
CA PRO A 30 19.22 34.99 -6.94
C PRO A 30 18.90 35.64 -8.28
N ILE A 31 19.34 35.02 -9.38
CA ILE A 31 18.92 35.38 -10.73
C ILE A 31 17.52 34.77 -10.93
N GLY A 32 16.50 35.62 -10.91
CA GLY A 32 15.13 35.24 -11.26
C GLY A 32 15.05 34.72 -12.70
N ARG A 33 14.66 33.46 -12.86
CA ARG A 33 14.21 32.90 -14.13
C ARG A 33 12.73 32.57 -14.02
N ASN A 34 11.94 33.25 -14.84
CA ASN A 34 10.52 32.97 -15.02
C ASN A 34 10.34 31.57 -15.61
N SER A 35 9.44 30.77 -15.02
CA SER A 35 9.02 29.48 -15.54
C SER A 35 8.06 29.67 -16.71
N ASN A 36 8.44 29.18 -17.89
CA ASN A 36 7.57 28.78 -18.99
C ASN A 36 8.48 28.33 -20.14
N ASP A 37 9.21 27.23 -19.98
CA ASP A 37 9.71 26.44 -21.10
C ASP A 37 10.09 25.04 -20.58
N GLN A 38 9.71 24.03 -21.37
CA GLN A 38 9.82 22.60 -21.11
C GLN A 38 11.25 22.16 -20.77
N PRO A 39 11.46 21.04 -20.05
CA PRO A 39 12.80 20.53 -19.78
C PRO A 39 13.50 20.19 -21.11
N GLU A 40 14.70 20.74 -21.28
CA GLU A 40 15.61 20.38 -22.37
C GLU A 40 15.82 18.86 -22.38
N THR A 41 15.45 18.24 -23.50
CA THR A 41 15.78 16.85 -23.82
C THR A 41 17.30 16.72 -23.88
N LEU A 42 17.92 16.11 -22.85
CA LEU A 42 19.32 15.73 -22.89
C LEU A 42 19.50 14.61 -23.93
N HIS A 43 20.13 14.93 -25.07
CA HIS A 43 20.51 13.95 -26.09
C HIS A 43 21.59 12.98 -25.54
N PRO A 44 21.37 11.65 -25.56
CA PRO A 44 22.40 10.67 -25.22
C PRO A 44 23.30 10.48 -26.45
N GLY A 45 24.30 11.35 -26.58
CA GLY A 45 25.22 11.37 -27.71
C GLY A 45 26.68 11.52 -27.30
N GLN A 46 27.09 11.01 -26.14
CA GLN A 46 28.50 10.95 -25.73
C GLN A 46 28.81 9.71 -24.87
N TYR A 47 28.62 8.53 -25.43
CA TYR A 47 29.45 7.38 -25.07
C TYR A 47 30.13 6.89 -26.34
N GLN A 48 31.46 7.02 -26.37
CA GLN A 48 32.29 6.47 -27.43
C GLN A 48 32.21 4.95 -27.40
N ASP A 49 31.84 4.37 -28.55
CA ASP A 49 31.99 2.96 -28.85
C ASP A 49 33.45 2.52 -28.65
N ASN A 50 33.65 1.49 -27.82
CA ASN A 50 34.84 0.67 -27.85
C ASN A 50 34.52 -0.58 -28.68
N PRO A 51 35.14 -0.79 -29.86
CA PRO A 51 34.86 -1.97 -30.67
C PRO A 51 35.79 -3.10 -30.26
N GLY A 52 35.21 -4.25 -29.93
CA GLY A 52 35.95 -5.51 -29.92
C GLY A 52 35.47 -6.49 -28.87
N GLU A 53 34.61 -7.42 -29.28
CA GLU A 53 34.94 -8.85 -29.24
C GLU A 53 33.83 -9.64 -29.96
N GLU A 54 34.18 -10.20 -31.12
CA GLU A 54 33.39 -11.16 -31.86
C GLU A 54 33.23 -12.45 -31.03
N TYR A 55 32.01 -12.75 -30.58
CA TYR A 55 31.67 -14.07 -30.07
C TYR A 55 31.01 -14.90 -31.18
N TYR A 56 31.70 -15.97 -31.56
CA TYR A 56 31.22 -17.02 -32.45
C TYR A 56 30.00 -17.72 -31.82
N ALA A 57 28.88 -17.75 -32.56
CA ALA A 57 27.75 -18.61 -32.25
C ALA A 57 28.04 -20.06 -32.68
N PRO A 58 27.86 -21.08 -31.83
CA PRO A 58 27.81 -22.46 -32.30
C PRO A 58 26.40 -22.84 -32.77
N GLU A 59 26.39 -23.56 -33.90
CA GLU A 59 25.25 -24.17 -34.58
C GLU A 59 24.28 -24.92 -33.66
N LYS A 60 22.99 -24.65 -33.88
CA LYS A 60 21.85 -25.43 -33.41
C LYS A 60 21.87 -26.82 -34.06
N SER A 61 22.24 -27.85 -33.29
CA SER A 61 22.00 -29.25 -33.65
C SER A 61 20.70 -29.73 -32.99
N ALA A 62 19.72 -30.13 -33.80
CA ALA A 62 18.49 -30.77 -33.36
C ALA A 62 18.75 -32.23 -32.92
N PRO A 63 18.09 -32.73 -31.86
CA PRO A 63 17.92 -34.17 -31.68
C PRO A 63 16.56 -34.61 -32.24
N SER A 64 16.63 -35.41 -33.31
CA SER A 64 15.53 -36.22 -33.83
C SER A 64 15.21 -37.37 -32.88
N SER A 65 13.92 -37.67 -32.78
CA SER A 65 13.31 -38.77 -32.07
C SER A 65 13.83 -40.15 -32.46
N ASP A 66 14.02 -41.04 -31.48
CA ASP A 66 13.80 -42.48 -31.64
C ASP A 66 13.23 -43.04 -30.33
N GLY A 67 12.09 -43.73 -30.44
CA GLY A 67 11.29 -44.23 -29.32
C GLY A 67 11.81 -45.54 -28.71
N PRO A 68 11.30 -45.95 -27.54
CA PRO A 68 11.58 -47.26 -26.98
C PRO A 68 10.48 -48.27 -27.32
N ALA A 69 10.89 -49.45 -27.80
CA ALA A 69 10.07 -50.65 -27.86
C ALA A 69 10.75 -51.80 -27.09
N TYR A 70 10.06 -52.21 -26.02
CA TYR A 70 9.92 -53.57 -25.48
C TYR A 70 11.08 -54.37 -24.82
N LEU A 71 10.66 -55.00 -23.70
CA LEU A 71 10.92 -56.37 -23.20
C LEU A 71 11.79 -56.58 -21.96
N GLY A 72 11.11 -57.09 -20.92
CA GLY A 72 11.53 -58.16 -19.99
C GLY A 72 12.56 -57.77 -18.93
N THR A 73 12.42 -58.09 -17.64
CA THR A 73 12.06 -59.41 -17.10
C THR A 73 11.78 -59.26 -15.61
N GLN A 74 10.80 -60.02 -15.11
CA GLN A 74 10.56 -60.26 -13.68
C GLN A 74 11.81 -60.86 -13.02
N GLU A 75 12.11 -60.45 -11.78
CA GLU A 75 12.55 -61.41 -10.78
C GLU A 75 12.05 -61.05 -9.38
N LYS A 76 11.43 -62.06 -8.77
CA LYS A 76 10.89 -62.08 -7.40
C LYS A 76 12.05 -62.18 -6.41
N GLY A 77 11.97 -61.41 -5.33
CA GLY A 77 12.76 -61.61 -4.12
C GLY A 77 11.98 -61.19 -2.89
N GLN A 78 11.26 -62.14 -2.31
CA GLN A 78 10.66 -62.04 -0.98
C GLN A 78 11.75 -61.86 0.08
N GLN A 79 11.59 -60.89 0.97
CA GLN A 79 12.03 -61.05 2.36
C GLN A 79 11.09 -60.30 3.30
N ALA A 80 10.54 -61.06 4.23
CA ALA A 80 9.60 -60.65 5.25
C ALA A 80 10.32 -60.28 6.56
N ALA A 81 9.56 -59.59 7.41
CA ALA A 81 9.69 -59.42 8.86
C ALA A 81 10.49 -58.21 9.37
N ALA A 82 9.78 -57.22 9.92
CA ALA A 82 9.57 -57.11 11.36
C ALA A 82 8.63 -55.93 11.68
N THR A 83 7.42 -56.22 12.16
CA THR A 83 6.46 -55.23 12.66
C THR A 83 6.88 -54.85 14.08
N VAL A 84 7.49 -53.68 14.25
CA VAL A 84 7.75 -53.08 15.57
C VAL A 84 6.63 -52.07 15.82
N GLU A 85 5.77 -52.34 16.80
CA GLU A 85 4.77 -51.37 17.25
C GLU A 85 5.47 -50.17 17.90
N PRO A 86 5.21 -48.92 17.44
CA PRO A 86 5.76 -47.74 18.09
C PRO A 86 5.04 -47.49 19.42
N VAL A 87 5.78 -47.63 20.52
CA VAL A 87 5.37 -47.15 21.85
C VAL A 87 5.11 -45.64 21.74
N LYS A 88 3.84 -45.23 21.82
CA LYS A 88 3.43 -43.81 21.77
C LYS A 88 4.10 -43.03 22.90
N ALA A 89 5.15 -42.30 22.57
CA ALA A 89 5.80 -41.37 23.48
C ALA A 89 4.79 -40.30 23.92
N LYS A 90 4.50 -40.25 25.22
CA LYS A 90 3.58 -39.30 25.84
C LYS A 90 4.21 -37.91 25.81
N ARG A 91 3.90 -37.12 24.77
CA ARG A 91 4.41 -35.75 24.58
C ARG A 91 4.04 -34.88 25.80
N ARG A 92 5.04 -34.24 26.40
CA ARG A 92 4.88 -33.22 27.44
C ARG A 92 4.96 -31.86 26.75
N TYR A 93 3.92 -31.05 26.86
CA TYR A 93 3.93 -29.66 26.39
C TYR A 93 4.33 -28.77 27.57
N TRP A 94 5.38 -27.96 27.41
CA TRP A 94 5.91 -27.05 28.44
C TRP A 94 6.18 -27.72 29.81
N GLY A 95 6.77 -28.92 29.79
CA GLY A 95 7.13 -29.64 31.02
C GLY A 95 5.94 -30.17 31.85
N MET A 96 4.69 -29.86 31.47
CA MET A 96 3.48 -30.26 32.17
C MET A 96 2.74 -31.41 31.46
N ARG A 97 1.95 -32.17 32.23
CA ARG A 97 1.07 -33.20 31.67
C ARG A 97 -0.12 -32.50 31.00
N LEU A 98 -0.49 -32.91 29.78
CA LEU A 98 -1.59 -32.35 28.98
C LEU A 98 -2.89 -32.00 29.76
N PRO A 99 -3.42 -32.84 30.69
CA PRO A 99 -4.62 -32.48 31.44
C PRO A 99 -4.43 -31.28 32.39
N ILE A 100 -3.21 -31.04 32.87
CA ILE A 100 -2.89 -29.89 33.74
C ILE A 100 -2.84 -28.60 32.90
N PHE A 101 -2.25 -28.67 31.72
CA PHE A 101 -2.18 -27.53 30.80
C PHE A 101 -3.58 -27.04 30.38
N ILE A 102 -4.48 -27.98 30.06
CA ILE A 102 -5.88 -27.65 29.74
C ILE A 102 -6.58 -27.00 30.95
N GLY A 103 -6.33 -27.49 32.17
CA GLY A 103 -6.89 -26.89 33.39
C GLY A 103 -6.49 -25.44 33.62
N VAL A 104 -5.24 -25.07 33.32
CA VAL A 104 -4.75 -23.68 33.46
C VAL A 104 -5.40 -22.75 32.45
N ILE A 105 -5.57 -23.19 31.20
CA ILE A 105 -6.23 -22.40 30.14
C ILE A 105 -7.69 -22.11 30.52
N VAL A 106 -8.42 -23.13 30.99
CA VAL A 106 -9.83 -22.94 31.40
C VAL A 106 -9.95 -21.94 32.56
N LEU A 107 -9.04 -22.00 33.54
CA LEU A 107 -9.03 -21.04 34.64
C LEU A 107 -8.77 -19.61 34.16
N ALA A 108 -7.80 -19.42 33.24
CA ALA A 108 -7.48 -18.10 32.69
C ALA A 108 -8.68 -17.49 31.93
N VAL A 109 -9.39 -18.28 31.13
CA VAL A 109 -10.59 -17.84 30.41
C VAL A 109 -11.70 -17.41 31.38
N VAL A 110 -11.92 -18.15 32.47
CA VAL A 110 -12.93 -17.78 33.49
C VAL A 110 -12.60 -16.46 34.17
N VAL A 111 -11.32 -16.19 34.46
CA VAL A 111 -10.89 -14.93 35.06
C VAL A 111 -11.11 -13.75 34.09
N ILE A 112 -10.76 -13.92 32.81
CA ILE A 112 -10.97 -12.89 31.78
C ILE A 112 -12.46 -12.55 31.64
N LEU A 113 -13.32 -13.57 31.57
CA LEU A 113 -14.77 -13.36 31.48
C LEU A 113 -15.33 -12.63 32.71
N GLY A 114 -14.81 -12.92 33.92
CA GLY A 114 -15.19 -12.21 35.14
C GLY A 114 -14.84 -10.72 35.12
N VAL A 115 -13.69 -10.36 34.55
CA VAL A 115 -13.25 -8.95 34.45
C VAL A 115 -14.09 -8.18 33.42
N VAL A 116 -14.37 -8.78 32.27
CA VAL A 116 -15.16 -8.13 31.20
C VAL A 116 -16.60 -7.88 31.65
N LEU A 117 -17.20 -8.83 32.37
CA LEU A 117 -18.55 -8.66 32.94
C LEU A 117 -18.59 -7.62 34.07
N GLY A 118 -17.49 -7.43 34.81
CA GLY A 118 -17.40 -6.41 35.86
C GLY A 118 -17.32 -4.98 35.33
N ALA A 119 -16.72 -4.76 34.16
CA ALA A 119 -16.57 -3.42 33.58
C ALA A 119 -17.85 -2.93 32.87
N ALA A 120 -18.63 -3.82 32.24
CA ALA A 120 -19.82 -3.45 31.48
C ALA A 120 -21.02 -2.99 32.32
N LEU A 121 -21.04 -3.28 33.62
CA LEU A 121 -22.14 -2.90 34.53
C LEU A 121 -21.87 -1.59 35.32
N GLY A 122 -20.73 -0.93 35.09
CA GLY A 122 -20.28 0.21 35.91
C GLY A 122 -20.59 1.62 35.38
N THR A 123 -21.09 1.79 34.15
CA THR A 123 -21.22 3.11 33.52
C THR A 123 -22.63 3.39 33.00
N THR A 124 -23.58 3.60 33.92
CA THR A 124 -24.81 4.35 33.61
C THR A 124 -25.12 5.32 34.74
N LEU A 125 -24.86 6.61 34.53
CA LEU A 125 -25.56 7.79 35.09
C LEU A 125 -24.68 9.03 34.94
N THR A 126 -25.08 10.00 34.11
CA THR A 126 -24.98 11.46 34.26
C THR A 126 -25.49 12.08 32.94
N LYS A 127 -26.31 13.12 32.82
CA LYS A 127 -27.28 13.86 33.63
C LYS A 127 -27.79 14.96 32.67
N ASP A 128 -29.10 15.16 32.60
CA ASP A 128 -29.75 16.20 31.79
C ASP A 128 -29.19 17.62 32.04
N SER A 129 -29.20 18.46 31.00
CA SER A 129 -29.29 19.92 31.15
C SER A 129 -30.24 20.53 30.13
N LYS A 130 -31.28 21.15 30.68
CA LYS A 130 -32.39 21.87 30.06
C LYS A 130 -32.00 23.30 29.67
N ASN A 131 -32.85 23.86 28.81
CA ASN A 131 -33.19 25.28 28.62
C ASN A 131 -32.26 26.14 27.76
N GLN A 132 -32.74 26.56 26.59
CA GLN A 132 -33.15 27.96 26.47
C GLN A 132 -34.20 28.14 25.36
N GLN A 133 -35.30 28.75 25.77
CA GLN A 133 -36.45 29.17 24.99
C GLN A 133 -36.36 30.70 25.02
N ASP A 134 -36.25 31.36 23.87
CA ASP A 134 -36.54 32.79 23.78
C ASP A 134 -37.47 33.07 22.61
N ASN A 135 -38.63 33.58 23.00
CA ASN A 135 -39.68 34.14 22.17
C ASN A 135 -39.38 35.64 22.00
N GLY A 136 -39.42 36.15 20.77
CA GLY A 136 -39.36 37.59 20.50
C GLY A 136 -40.16 37.93 19.24
N ASN A 137 -41.35 38.49 19.46
CA ASN A 137 -42.38 38.83 18.48
C ASN A 137 -42.30 40.32 18.06
N GLY A 138 -42.71 40.63 16.82
CA GLY A 138 -43.09 41.98 16.35
C GLY A 138 -42.10 42.64 15.38
N ASN A 139 -42.47 43.43 14.37
CA ASN A 139 -43.77 43.87 13.88
C ASN A 139 -43.58 44.51 12.48
N ASP A 140 -44.61 44.41 11.64
CA ASP A 140 -45.03 45.25 10.49
C ASP A 140 -44.06 46.15 9.70
N GLY A 141 -43.95 45.84 8.40
CA GLY A 141 -44.43 46.65 7.28
C GLY A 141 -43.83 48.03 6.99
N ASN A 142 -43.13 48.17 5.85
CA ASN A 142 -43.36 49.31 4.96
C ASN A 142 -43.02 49.03 3.48
N ASN A 143 -43.82 49.67 2.63
CA ASN A 143 -43.96 49.60 1.19
C ASN A 143 -43.05 50.65 0.50
N GLY A 144 -42.46 50.35 -0.67
CA GLY A 144 -41.94 51.40 -1.57
C GLY A 144 -40.73 51.09 -2.45
N THR A 145 -41.03 50.78 -3.72
CA THR A 145 -40.36 51.28 -4.97
C THR A 145 -38.90 50.91 -5.31
N THR A 146 -38.81 49.99 -6.30
CA THR A 146 -38.01 50.07 -7.55
C THR A 146 -36.57 50.60 -7.54
N SER A 147 -35.62 49.68 -7.65
CA SER A 147 -34.48 49.79 -8.57
C SER A 147 -33.86 48.41 -8.82
N SER A 148 -33.53 48.16 -10.09
CA SER A 148 -33.10 46.88 -10.67
C SER A 148 -31.78 46.35 -10.10
N PRO A 149 -31.62 45.04 -9.86
CA PRO A 149 -30.31 44.41 -9.67
C PRO A 149 -29.74 43.87 -11.01
N PRO A 150 -28.40 43.99 -11.23
CA PRO A 150 -27.69 43.37 -12.36
C PRO A 150 -27.52 41.84 -12.14
N PRO A 151 -27.10 41.07 -13.16
CA PRO A 151 -27.35 39.62 -13.20
C PRO A 151 -26.53 38.85 -12.18
N SER A 152 -27.20 37.81 -11.67
CA SER A 152 -26.73 36.71 -10.83
C SER A 152 -25.35 36.18 -11.23
N SER A 153 -24.33 36.55 -10.47
CA SER A 153 -23.24 35.63 -10.15
C SER A 153 -23.72 34.73 -9.01
N SER A 154 -23.74 33.44 -9.25
CA SER A 154 -23.94 32.41 -8.23
C SER A 154 -22.74 32.39 -7.30
N GLY A 155 -22.68 33.37 -6.39
CA GLY A 155 -21.81 33.34 -5.23
C GLY A 155 -22.29 32.24 -4.29
N LEU A 156 -21.51 31.17 -4.20
CA LEU A 156 -21.58 30.17 -3.15
C LEU A 156 -21.27 30.88 -1.81
N ASN A 157 -22.27 31.53 -1.24
CA ASN A 157 -22.26 31.92 0.16
C ASN A 157 -22.63 30.69 0.98
N SER A 158 -21.64 29.83 1.24
CA SER A 158 -21.69 28.91 2.37
C SER A 158 -20.60 29.30 3.34
N SER A 159 -20.92 30.28 4.17
CA SER A 159 -20.12 30.74 5.31
C SER A 159 -20.40 29.87 6.53
N ASP A 160 -20.08 28.59 6.44
CA ASP A 160 -19.70 27.79 7.59
C ASP A 160 -18.27 27.34 7.28
N THR A 161 -17.29 28.06 7.83
CA THR A 161 -15.91 27.59 7.86
C THR A 161 -15.90 26.41 8.82
N ASP A 162 -16.30 25.25 8.32
CA ASP A 162 -16.10 23.99 9.01
C ASP A 162 -14.59 23.83 9.15
N THR A 163 -14.10 24.13 10.36
CA THR A 163 -12.69 23.95 10.74
C THR A 163 -12.42 22.51 11.15
N GLY A 164 -13.39 21.62 10.93
CA GLY A 164 -13.21 20.20 11.05
C GLY A 164 -12.15 19.68 10.08
N PRO A 165 -11.49 18.57 10.45
CA PRO A 165 -10.58 17.91 9.54
C PRO A 165 -11.33 17.37 8.32
N LEU A 166 -10.66 17.37 7.17
CA LEU A 166 -11.25 16.93 5.91
C LEU A 166 -11.69 15.47 6.00
N GLN A 167 -12.90 15.18 5.56
CA GLN A 167 -13.45 13.83 5.53
C GLN A 167 -13.05 13.10 4.26
N ALA A 168 -12.90 11.79 4.32
CA ALA A 168 -12.78 10.97 3.13
C ALA A 168 -14.14 10.73 2.46
N THR A 169 -14.14 10.50 1.14
CA THR A 169 -15.31 9.97 0.45
C THR A 169 -15.51 8.49 0.78
N SER A 170 -16.76 8.04 0.72
CA SER A 170 -17.10 6.63 0.88
C SER A 170 -16.49 5.80 -0.25
N LYS A 171 -15.79 4.71 0.11
CA LYS A 171 -15.03 3.86 -0.82
C LYS A 171 -13.94 4.65 -1.55
N THR A 172 -13.28 5.57 -0.84
CA THR A 172 -12.12 6.26 -1.38
C THR A 172 -11.04 5.25 -1.78
N GLY A 173 -10.33 5.50 -2.88
CA GLY A 173 -9.01 4.91 -3.08
C GLY A 173 -8.09 5.31 -1.93
N LEU A 174 -7.19 4.41 -1.56
CA LEU A 174 -6.18 4.62 -0.53
C LEU A 174 -4.82 4.28 -1.11
N ALA A 175 -3.83 5.13 -0.88
CA ALA A 175 -2.44 4.83 -1.20
C ALA A 175 -1.49 5.32 -0.11
N THR A 176 -0.34 4.68 -0.02
CA THR A 176 0.74 5.09 0.88
C THR A 176 2.08 4.97 0.19
N ALA A 177 2.99 5.89 0.50
CA ALA A 177 4.38 5.80 0.09
C ALA A 177 5.29 6.33 1.21
N THR A 178 6.37 5.62 1.53
CA THR A 178 7.42 6.20 2.37
C THR A 178 8.27 7.11 1.51
N LEU A 179 8.48 8.35 1.95
CA LEU A 179 9.26 9.34 1.23
C LEU A 179 10.72 8.89 1.15
N ASP A 180 11.27 8.82 -0.07
CA ASP A 180 12.62 8.30 -0.32
C ASP A 180 13.73 9.36 -0.09
N ASP A 181 13.51 10.25 0.88
CA ASP A 181 14.46 11.30 1.30
C ASP A 181 15.23 10.90 2.58
N GLY A 182 15.04 9.66 3.05
CA GLY A 182 15.61 9.15 4.30
C GLY A 182 14.98 9.72 5.57
N SER A 183 13.93 10.53 5.46
CA SER A 183 13.32 11.18 6.63
C SER A 183 12.39 10.27 7.44
N GLY A 184 12.05 9.09 6.89
CA GLY A 184 11.06 8.17 7.46
C GLY A 184 9.63 8.73 7.44
N THR A 185 9.37 9.77 6.63
CA THR A 185 8.04 10.36 6.49
C THR A 185 7.18 9.45 5.64
N LEU A 186 6.04 9.02 6.16
CA LEU A 186 5.01 8.33 5.40
C LEU A 186 4.07 9.35 4.78
N LEU A 187 3.77 9.18 3.49
CA LEU A 187 2.72 9.89 2.79
C LEU A 187 1.49 8.98 2.68
N ALA A 188 0.31 9.54 2.90
CA ALA A 188 -0.96 8.85 2.72
C ALA A 188 -1.87 9.67 1.82
N PHE A 189 -2.59 8.97 0.95
CA PHE A 189 -3.45 9.58 -0.07
C PHE A 189 -4.84 8.98 0.01
N TYR A 190 -5.84 9.85 -0.11
CA TYR A 190 -7.25 9.50 -0.19
C TYR A 190 -8.01 10.57 -0.98
N GLN A 191 -9.27 10.33 -1.30
CA GLN A 191 -10.16 11.26 -1.97
C GLN A 191 -11.14 11.88 -0.97
N ASP A 192 -11.35 13.18 -1.07
CA ASP A 192 -12.43 13.88 -0.37
C ASP A 192 -13.78 13.71 -1.10
N PRO A 193 -14.92 14.13 -0.50
CA PRO A 193 -16.24 14.07 -1.14
C PRO A 193 -16.39 14.92 -2.40
N GLN A 194 -15.47 15.86 -2.65
CA GLN A 194 -15.43 16.66 -3.88
C GLN A 194 -14.67 15.95 -5.01
N GLY A 195 -14.02 14.82 -4.71
CA GLY A 195 -13.23 14.03 -5.67
C GLY A 195 -11.77 14.48 -5.75
N ASN A 196 -11.33 15.42 -4.91
CA ASN A 196 -9.93 15.81 -4.85
C ASN A 196 -9.13 14.70 -4.18
N VAL A 197 -7.99 14.36 -4.77
CA VAL A 197 -6.98 13.52 -4.13
C VAL A 197 -6.17 14.38 -3.18
N ILE A 198 -6.13 13.99 -1.92
CA ILE A 198 -5.53 14.72 -0.80
C ILE A 198 -4.32 13.95 -0.29
N GLN A 199 -3.23 14.66 -0.04
CA GLN A 199 -2.04 14.13 0.60
C GLN A 199 -1.98 14.53 2.08
N ASN A 200 -1.88 13.53 2.97
CA ASN A 200 -1.47 13.70 4.36
C ASN A 200 -0.06 13.11 4.57
N SER A 201 0.57 13.45 5.69
CA SER A 201 1.85 12.84 6.09
C SER A 201 1.81 12.35 7.52
N TYR A 202 2.64 11.36 7.83
CA TYR A 202 2.88 10.83 9.16
C TYR A 202 4.38 10.79 9.43
N LYS A 203 4.77 11.32 10.59
CA LYS A 203 6.16 11.34 11.03
C LYS A 203 6.24 11.38 12.55
N ASN A 204 7.10 10.55 13.13
CA ASN A 204 7.38 10.53 14.57
C ASN A 204 6.09 10.41 15.43
N GLY A 205 5.22 9.47 15.13
CA GLY A 205 3.98 9.27 15.90
C GLY A 205 2.84 10.25 15.61
N ALA A 206 2.99 11.19 14.67
CA ALA A 206 2.02 12.25 14.43
C ALA A 206 1.60 12.37 12.96
N TRP A 207 0.29 12.52 12.73
CA TRP A 207 -0.31 12.83 11.44
C TRP A 207 -0.40 14.34 11.21
N SER A 208 0.03 14.80 10.04
CA SER A 208 -0.34 16.11 9.51
C SER A 208 -1.72 15.99 8.85
N LEU A 209 -2.77 16.22 9.62
CA LEU A 209 -4.13 16.31 9.10
C LEU A 209 -4.39 17.73 8.63
N GLU A 210 -4.76 17.84 7.37
CA GLU A 210 -5.08 19.13 6.75
C GLU A 210 -6.52 19.53 7.07
N ASP A 211 -6.73 20.82 7.29
CA ASP A 211 -8.06 21.40 7.46
C ASP A 211 -8.51 22.12 6.17
N HIS A 212 -9.79 22.47 6.10
CA HIS A 212 -10.34 23.19 4.95
C HIS A 212 -9.66 24.53 4.65
N SER A 213 -8.90 25.12 5.59
CA SER A 213 -8.18 26.39 5.37
C SER A 213 -6.85 26.21 4.63
N LYS A 214 -6.29 24.99 4.61
CA LYS A 214 -5.01 24.64 3.97
C LYS A 214 -5.12 23.63 2.83
N ILE A 215 -6.32 23.13 2.56
CA ILE A 215 -6.59 22.07 1.58
C ILE A 215 -5.92 22.29 0.22
N ASN A 216 -5.82 23.54 -0.27
CA ASN A 216 -5.22 23.84 -1.57
C ASN A 216 -3.73 23.44 -1.66
N GLU A 217 -3.00 23.39 -0.55
CA GLU A 217 -1.60 22.97 -0.51
C GLU A 217 -1.44 21.43 -0.55
N SER A 218 -2.54 20.71 -0.28
CA SER A 218 -2.58 19.26 -0.10
C SER A 218 -3.28 18.55 -1.25
N ILE A 219 -3.96 19.29 -2.13
CA ILE A 219 -4.57 18.76 -3.35
C ILE A 219 -3.46 18.29 -4.30
N VAL A 220 -3.49 16.99 -4.59
CA VAL A 220 -2.64 16.32 -5.56
C VAL A 220 -3.23 16.46 -6.96
N THR A 221 -4.55 16.24 -7.08
CA THR A 221 -5.32 16.38 -8.33
C THR A 221 -6.82 16.36 -8.04
N ASP A 222 -7.63 16.91 -8.94
CA ASP A 222 -9.09 16.84 -8.96
C ASP A 222 -9.64 16.01 -10.13
N GLN A 223 -8.76 15.36 -10.92
CA GLN A 223 -9.14 14.65 -12.14
C GLN A 223 -9.42 13.15 -11.96
N ALA A 224 -9.20 12.63 -10.75
CA ALA A 224 -9.50 11.24 -10.45
C ALA A 224 -11.02 10.99 -10.43
N ALA A 225 -11.46 9.84 -10.93
CA ALA A 225 -12.85 9.43 -10.79
C ALA A 225 -13.21 9.31 -9.31
N LEU A 226 -14.45 9.61 -8.95
CA LEU A 226 -14.92 9.42 -7.58
C LEU A 226 -14.89 7.92 -7.22
N GLY A 227 -14.16 7.56 -6.16
CA GLY A 227 -13.91 6.17 -5.78
C GLY A 227 -12.84 5.48 -6.62
N SER A 228 -12.02 6.25 -7.35
CA SER A 228 -10.88 5.70 -8.08
C SER A 228 -9.90 5.07 -7.10
N PRO A 229 -9.35 3.87 -7.40
CA PRO A 229 -8.23 3.37 -6.62
C PRO A 229 -7.03 4.32 -6.78
N LEU A 230 -6.20 4.37 -5.76
CA LEU A 230 -4.98 5.16 -5.76
C LEU A 230 -3.79 4.23 -5.60
N ALA A 231 -2.69 4.53 -6.28
CA ALA A 231 -1.39 3.96 -5.96
C ALA A 231 -0.35 5.08 -5.86
N ALA A 232 0.61 4.95 -4.96
CA ALA A 232 1.62 5.98 -4.74
C ALA A 232 2.99 5.34 -4.58
N ILE A 233 4.01 6.01 -5.11
CA ILE A 233 5.41 5.62 -4.99
C ILE A 233 6.26 6.85 -4.70
N SER A 234 7.40 6.61 -4.04
CA SER A 234 8.47 7.58 -3.93
C SER A 234 9.80 6.89 -4.21
N TYR A 235 10.71 7.56 -4.90
CA TYR A 235 12.02 7.04 -5.25
C TYR A 235 12.99 8.19 -5.52
N THR A 236 14.29 7.93 -5.33
CA THR A 236 15.36 8.90 -5.58
C THR A 236 16.18 8.53 -6.81
N VAL A 237 16.30 9.45 -7.76
CA VAL A 237 17.16 9.34 -8.94
C VAL A 237 17.95 10.63 -9.07
N ASP A 238 19.26 10.52 -9.32
CA ASP A 238 20.16 11.67 -9.47
C ASP A 238 20.07 12.69 -8.32
N SER A 239 19.91 12.19 -7.09
CA SER A 239 19.74 12.96 -5.84
C SER A 239 18.45 13.79 -5.75
N GLN A 240 17.48 13.56 -6.64
CA GLN A 240 16.16 14.17 -6.58
C GLN A 240 15.14 13.14 -6.13
N VAL A 241 14.26 13.55 -5.22
CA VAL A 241 13.18 12.71 -4.69
C VAL A 241 11.95 12.91 -5.55
N TYR A 242 11.53 11.86 -6.22
CA TYR A 242 10.30 11.82 -6.99
C TYR A 242 9.17 11.22 -6.16
N ARG A 243 7.98 11.78 -6.35
CA ARG A 243 6.71 11.23 -5.85
C ARG A 243 5.77 11.12 -7.03
N GLN A 244 5.07 10.00 -7.13
CA GLN A 244 4.05 9.81 -8.16
C GLN A 244 2.79 9.22 -7.54
N VAL A 245 1.63 9.70 -8.01
CA VAL A 245 0.32 9.16 -7.68
C VAL A 245 -0.37 8.74 -8.98
N PHE A 246 -0.89 7.52 -8.97
CA PHE A 246 -1.63 6.92 -10.08
C PHE A 246 -3.09 6.77 -9.69
N PHE A 247 -3.96 6.93 -10.69
CA PHE A 247 -5.40 6.86 -10.53
C PHE A 247 -6.08 6.62 -11.88
N PHE A 248 -7.39 6.41 -11.85
CA PHE A 248 -8.24 6.35 -13.05
C PHE A 248 -9.06 7.63 -13.18
N ALA A 249 -9.08 8.21 -14.37
CA ALA A 249 -10.03 9.26 -14.71
C ALA A 249 -11.45 8.68 -14.85
N SER A 250 -12.47 9.54 -14.87
CA SER A 250 -13.88 9.11 -15.05
C SER A 250 -14.16 8.38 -16.36
N THR A 251 -13.29 8.56 -17.36
CA THR A 251 -13.26 7.87 -18.65
C THR A 251 -12.65 6.46 -18.59
N GLY A 252 -12.02 6.09 -17.48
CA GLY A 252 -11.25 4.84 -17.34
C GLY A 252 -9.79 4.96 -17.77
N GLU A 253 -9.35 6.13 -18.21
CA GLU A 253 -7.96 6.39 -18.55
C GLU A 253 -7.06 6.23 -17.31
N VAL A 254 -5.92 5.55 -17.48
CA VAL A 254 -4.92 5.38 -16.42
C VAL A 254 -3.99 6.58 -16.43
N MET A 255 -4.01 7.34 -15.34
CA MET A 255 -3.37 8.63 -15.21
C MET A 255 -2.27 8.58 -14.14
N GLN A 256 -1.30 9.47 -14.29
CA GLN A 256 -0.32 9.80 -13.26
C GLN A 256 -0.31 11.31 -13.00
N THR A 257 0.08 11.70 -11.80
CA THR A 257 0.65 13.03 -11.51
C THR A 257 1.92 12.84 -10.68
N ASN A 258 2.86 13.78 -10.80
CA ASN A 258 4.15 13.70 -10.14
C ASN A 258 4.56 15.02 -9.48
N SER A 259 5.50 14.90 -8.55
CA SER A 259 6.16 16.02 -7.87
C SER A 259 7.62 15.64 -7.60
N THR A 260 8.50 16.63 -7.69
CA THR A 260 9.95 16.46 -7.49
C THR A 260 10.42 17.37 -6.38
N ASP A 261 11.19 16.85 -5.42
CA ASP A 261 11.77 17.60 -4.29
C ASP A 261 10.77 18.47 -3.52
N GLY A 262 9.53 18.00 -3.39
CA GLY A 262 8.48 18.74 -2.68
C GLY A 262 7.82 19.85 -3.51
N SER A 263 8.09 19.94 -4.81
CA SER A 263 7.43 20.91 -5.71
C SER A 263 5.91 20.73 -5.74
N THR A 264 5.21 21.72 -6.29
CA THR A 264 3.79 21.54 -6.66
C THR A 264 3.61 20.32 -7.56
N TRP A 265 2.47 19.65 -7.43
CA TRP A 265 2.09 18.56 -8.31
C TRP A 265 1.90 19.05 -9.75
N ALA A 266 2.38 18.27 -10.70
CA ALA A 266 2.18 18.54 -12.12
C ALA A 266 0.74 18.22 -12.55
N ASP A 267 0.33 18.77 -13.69
CA ASP A 267 -0.93 18.38 -14.32
C ASP A 267 -0.93 16.87 -14.62
N PRO A 268 -2.05 16.16 -14.40
CA PRO A 268 -2.14 14.75 -14.72
C PRO A 268 -1.86 14.44 -16.18
N SER A 269 -1.23 13.29 -16.43
CA SER A 269 -0.92 12.80 -17.77
C SER A 269 -1.28 11.32 -17.94
N LEU A 270 -1.62 10.93 -19.16
CA LEU A 270 -1.95 9.56 -19.54
C LEU A 270 -0.70 8.68 -19.56
N ILE A 271 -0.77 7.48 -18.97
CA ILE A 271 0.35 6.52 -19.00
C ILE A 271 0.16 5.39 -20.03
N THR A 272 -1.07 5.11 -20.47
CA THR A 272 -1.36 4.08 -21.48
C THR A 272 -2.66 4.37 -22.22
N GLY A 273 -2.82 3.84 -23.43
CA GLY A 273 -4.08 3.84 -24.16
C GLY A 273 -5.07 2.75 -23.71
N ILE A 274 -4.64 1.82 -22.85
CA ILE A 274 -5.49 0.79 -22.27
C ILE A 274 -6.30 1.41 -21.13
N ILE A 275 -7.61 1.17 -21.11
CA ILE A 275 -8.52 1.72 -20.09
C ILE A 275 -8.87 0.67 -19.02
N SER A 276 -9.30 1.16 -17.86
CA SER A 276 -9.79 0.39 -16.73
C SER A 276 -11.24 0.75 -16.41
N ALA A 277 -11.93 -0.12 -15.66
CA ALA A 277 -13.19 0.26 -15.02
C ALA A 277 -12.87 1.22 -13.84
N PRO A 278 -13.32 2.49 -13.82
CA PRO A 278 -12.83 3.46 -12.84
C PRO A 278 -13.01 3.07 -11.36
N GLY A 279 -13.96 2.20 -11.04
CA GLY A 279 -14.23 1.71 -9.67
C GLY A 279 -13.64 0.36 -9.33
N THR A 280 -12.80 -0.26 -10.20
CA THR A 280 -12.07 -1.47 -9.80
C THR A 280 -11.05 -1.12 -8.72
N PRO A 281 -10.82 -1.96 -7.69
CA PRO A 281 -9.73 -1.78 -6.75
C PRO A 281 -8.35 -2.15 -7.33
N ALA A 282 -8.29 -2.63 -8.57
CA ALA A 282 -7.09 -3.13 -9.21
C ALA A 282 -6.17 -1.99 -9.69
N LEU A 283 -5.37 -1.41 -8.79
CA LEU A 283 -4.27 -0.51 -9.12
C LEU A 283 -3.13 -0.62 -8.11
N ALA A 284 -1.92 -0.84 -8.58
CA ALA A 284 -0.70 -0.81 -7.79
C ALA A 284 0.45 -0.23 -8.59
N ALA A 285 1.44 0.35 -7.90
CA ALA A 285 2.65 0.84 -8.51
C ALA A 285 3.85 0.54 -7.61
N CYS A 286 4.97 0.19 -8.23
CA CYS A 286 6.25 0.01 -7.55
C CYS A 286 7.37 0.66 -8.36
N ALA A 287 8.41 1.10 -7.66
CA ALA A 287 9.62 1.64 -8.24
C ALA A 287 10.82 0.88 -7.69
N GLY A 288 11.86 0.78 -8.51
CA GLY A 288 13.06 0.03 -8.20
C GLY A 288 14.23 0.62 -8.96
N LEU A 289 15.35 0.77 -8.27
CA LEU A 289 16.63 1.14 -8.87
C LEU A 289 17.19 -0.04 -9.68
N ALA A 290 18.46 0.02 -10.07
CA ALA A 290 19.09 -1.08 -10.79
C ALA A 290 18.99 -2.39 -9.97
N PRO A 291 18.67 -3.53 -10.60
CA PRO A 291 18.52 -3.74 -12.05
C PRO A 291 17.15 -3.42 -12.68
N MET A 292 16.07 -3.20 -11.90
CA MET A 292 14.75 -2.86 -12.47
C MET A 292 14.76 -1.50 -13.20
N ASN A 293 15.41 -0.51 -12.59
CA ASN A 293 15.70 0.83 -13.12
C ASN A 293 14.47 1.53 -13.72
N GLY A 294 13.37 1.60 -12.97
CA GLY A 294 12.15 2.24 -13.46
C GLY A 294 10.96 2.16 -12.53
N VAL A 295 9.79 2.41 -13.11
CA VAL A 295 8.47 2.32 -12.47
C VAL A 295 7.65 1.25 -13.17
N ARG A 296 6.90 0.45 -12.41
CA ARG A 296 5.86 -0.45 -12.91
C ARG A 296 4.52 -0.06 -12.31
N VAL A 297 3.48 -0.12 -13.13
CA VAL A 297 2.09 0.06 -12.72
C VAL A 297 1.30 -1.16 -13.19
N TYR A 298 0.55 -1.74 -12.27
CA TYR A 298 -0.32 -2.89 -12.49
C TYR A 298 -1.76 -2.46 -12.27
N PHE A 299 -2.64 -2.76 -13.22
CA PHE A 299 -4.03 -2.36 -13.10
C PHE A 299 -5.00 -3.33 -13.76
N GLY A 300 -6.24 -3.35 -13.29
CA GLY A 300 -7.32 -4.12 -13.91
C GLY A 300 -7.72 -3.53 -15.24
N SER A 301 -7.34 -4.16 -16.35
CA SER A 301 -7.66 -3.64 -17.69
C SER A 301 -9.06 -4.04 -18.14
N ASN A 302 -9.60 -3.30 -19.12
CA ASN A 302 -10.83 -3.67 -19.83
C ASN A 302 -10.73 -4.98 -20.64
N ASN A 303 -9.55 -5.60 -20.71
CA ASN A 303 -9.38 -6.95 -21.24
C ASN A 303 -9.81 -8.04 -20.23
N GLY A 304 -10.15 -7.67 -19.00
CA GLY A 304 -10.64 -8.59 -17.95
C GLY A 304 -9.55 -9.20 -17.07
N TYR A 305 -8.32 -8.71 -17.17
CA TYR A 305 -7.16 -9.18 -16.41
C TYR A 305 -6.25 -8.02 -16.00
N ILE A 306 -5.32 -8.27 -15.07
CA ILE A 306 -4.28 -7.33 -14.65
C ILE A 306 -3.29 -7.08 -15.79
N GLN A 307 -3.07 -5.82 -16.13
CA GLN A 307 -2.13 -5.36 -17.14
C GLN A 307 -0.96 -4.64 -16.47
N GLU A 308 0.26 -4.93 -16.93
CA GLU A 308 1.47 -4.18 -16.62
C GLU A 308 1.73 -3.08 -17.65
N VAL A 309 2.05 -1.89 -17.14
CA VAL A 309 2.67 -0.81 -17.91
C VAL A 309 3.88 -0.29 -17.13
N GLY A 310 4.84 0.29 -17.83
CA GLY A 310 5.96 0.91 -17.13
C GLY A 310 6.87 1.71 -18.02
N HIS A 311 7.81 2.38 -17.36
CA HIS A 311 8.89 3.09 -18.01
C HIS A 311 10.20 2.85 -17.24
N ASN A 312 11.32 3.15 -17.88
CA ASN A 312 12.63 3.07 -17.24
C ASN A 312 13.09 4.49 -16.86
N PHE A 313 14.00 4.63 -15.89
CA PHE A 313 14.51 5.96 -15.53
C PHE A 313 15.35 6.59 -16.65
N THR A 314 15.95 5.77 -17.51
CA THR A 314 16.69 6.21 -18.70
C THR A 314 15.80 6.52 -19.90
N ASN A 315 14.56 6.04 -19.91
CA ASN A 315 13.57 6.31 -20.95
C ASN A 315 12.18 6.42 -20.30
N THR A 316 11.73 7.66 -20.15
CA THR A 316 10.45 8.01 -19.51
C THR A 316 9.23 7.72 -20.37
N THR A 317 9.41 7.17 -21.57
CA THR A 317 8.28 6.73 -22.41
C THR A 317 7.60 5.53 -21.77
N TRP A 318 6.31 5.67 -21.45
CA TRP A 318 5.48 4.57 -21.00
C TRP A 318 5.31 3.52 -22.09
N SER A 319 5.35 2.26 -21.69
CA SER A 319 5.17 1.10 -22.55
C SER A 319 4.18 0.13 -21.95
N ASP A 320 3.32 -0.43 -22.80
CA ASP A 320 2.45 -1.55 -22.45
C ASP A 320 3.28 -2.84 -22.46
N TRP A 321 3.28 -3.57 -21.34
CA TRP A 321 4.07 -4.78 -21.17
C TRP A 321 3.15 -5.98 -20.94
N TYR A 322 3.43 -6.78 -19.90
CA TYR A 322 2.83 -8.09 -19.74
C TYR A 322 1.38 -7.99 -19.24
N GLY A 323 0.50 -8.83 -19.79
CA GLY A 323 -0.83 -9.07 -19.23
C GLY A 323 -0.83 -10.39 -18.45
N PHE A 324 -1.59 -10.48 -17.36
CA PHE A 324 -1.69 -11.68 -16.52
C PHE A 324 -3.06 -12.38 -16.70
N PRO A 325 -3.28 -13.23 -17.73
CA PRO A 325 -4.62 -13.65 -18.11
C PRO A 325 -5.38 -14.48 -17.07
N ASP A 326 -4.67 -15.11 -16.13
CA ASP A 326 -5.27 -15.89 -15.05
C ASP A 326 -5.70 -15.02 -13.86
N SER A 327 -5.37 -13.72 -13.87
CA SER A 327 -5.74 -12.76 -12.83
C SER A 327 -7.14 -12.17 -13.02
N ASP A 328 -7.77 -11.81 -11.91
CA ASP A 328 -9.06 -11.12 -11.89
C ASP A 328 -8.86 -9.60 -11.96
N GLY A 329 -9.18 -9.00 -13.12
CA GLY A 329 -9.07 -7.54 -13.33
C GLY A 329 -10.03 -6.69 -12.48
N ASP A 330 -11.03 -7.29 -11.86
CA ASP A 330 -11.99 -6.60 -10.98
C ASP A 330 -11.60 -6.69 -9.50
N THR A 331 -10.50 -7.37 -9.17
CA THR A 331 -9.99 -7.50 -7.80
C THR A 331 -8.61 -6.83 -7.68
N GLY A 332 -8.31 -6.33 -6.48
CA GLY A 332 -7.09 -5.62 -6.17
C GLY A 332 -5.83 -6.36 -6.61
N VAL A 333 -4.85 -5.57 -7.00
CA VAL A 333 -3.48 -6.00 -7.28
C VAL A 333 -2.56 -5.26 -6.32
N ALA A 334 -1.48 -5.90 -5.90
CA ALA A 334 -0.42 -5.27 -5.13
C ALA A 334 0.93 -5.63 -5.75
N CYS A 335 1.91 -4.74 -5.64
CA CYS A 335 3.27 -5.02 -6.08
C CYS A 335 4.29 -4.51 -5.06
N SER A 336 5.41 -5.21 -5.00
CA SER A 336 6.53 -4.88 -4.14
C SER A 336 7.84 -5.19 -4.86
N VAL A 337 8.84 -4.36 -4.61
CA VAL A 337 10.21 -4.63 -5.05
C VAL A 337 10.98 -5.15 -3.84
N TYR A 338 11.62 -6.29 -4.04
CA TYR A 338 12.53 -6.90 -3.08
C TYR A 338 13.94 -6.88 -3.66
N GLU A 339 14.86 -6.23 -2.96
CA GLU A 339 16.29 -6.32 -3.24
C GLU A 339 16.95 -7.18 -2.16
N THR A 340 17.71 -8.18 -2.59
CA THR A 340 18.50 -9.00 -1.66
C THR A 340 19.56 -8.17 -0.96
N SER A 341 19.93 -8.56 0.27
CA SER A 341 20.90 -7.84 1.08
C SER A 341 22.29 -7.67 0.44
N ASP A 342 22.63 -8.47 -0.58
CA ASP A 342 23.89 -8.35 -1.31
C ASP A 342 23.79 -7.42 -2.55
N GLY A 343 22.61 -6.87 -2.82
CA GLY A 343 22.31 -5.96 -3.93
C GLY A 343 22.39 -6.60 -5.31
N LYS A 344 22.45 -7.94 -5.39
CA LYS A 344 22.67 -8.64 -6.68
C LYS A 344 21.39 -9.13 -7.30
N ASN A 345 20.44 -9.55 -6.47
CA ASN A 345 19.18 -10.08 -6.92
C ASN A 345 18.08 -9.09 -6.54
N MET A 346 17.24 -8.76 -7.51
CA MET A 346 16.07 -7.94 -7.32
C MET A 346 14.87 -8.65 -7.92
N TYR A 347 13.80 -8.70 -7.15
CA TYR A 347 12.55 -9.33 -7.49
C TYR A 347 11.47 -8.25 -7.52
N ASN A 348 10.64 -8.29 -8.54
CA ASN A 348 9.41 -7.51 -8.55
C ASN A 348 8.25 -8.48 -8.41
N ASN A 349 7.65 -8.48 -7.23
CA ASN A 349 6.54 -9.34 -6.86
C ASN A 349 5.22 -8.66 -7.22
N VAL A 350 4.29 -9.44 -7.76
CA VAL A 350 2.91 -9.00 -8.04
C VAL A 350 1.96 -10.02 -7.44
N TYR A 351 1.00 -9.50 -6.67
CA TYR A 351 -0.01 -10.27 -5.96
C TYR A 351 -1.38 -9.94 -6.53
N TYR A 352 -2.12 -10.95 -6.95
CA TYR A 352 -3.48 -10.78 -7.48
C TYR A 352 -4.36 -11.98 -7.15
N ARG A 353 -5.67 -11.78 -7.24
CA ARG A 353 -6.64 -12.88 -7.14
C ARG A 353 -6.65 -13.69 -8.44
N ASN A 354 -6.39 -14.99 -8.37
CA ASN A 354 -6.47 -15.89 -9.50
C ASN A 354 -7.94 -16.27 -9.79
N THR A 355 -8.33 -16.28 -11.06
CA THR A 355 -9.72 -16.53 -11.50
C THR A 355 -10.14 -17.99 -11.41
N THR A 356 -9.20 -18.93 -11.33
CA THR A 356 -9.48 -20.38 -11.29
C THR A 356 -9.78 -20.86 -9.87
N ASP A 357 -8.96 -20.47 -8.89
CA ASP A 357 -9.09 -20.93 -7.50
C ASP A 357 -9.55 -19.84 -6.52
N ASN A 358 -9.63 -18.59 -6.97
CA ASN A 358 -10.02 -17.42 -6.17
C ASN A 358 -9.06 -17.13 -5.01
N GLN A 359 -7.80 -17.54 -5.08
CA GLN A 359 -6.76 -17.30 -4.06
C GLN A 359 -5.85 -16.13 -4.48
N ILE A 360 -5.12 -15.53 -3.54
CA ILE A 360 -4.01 -14.65 -3.92
C ILE A 360 -2.90 -15.53 -4.48
N HIS A 361 -2.41 -15.20 -5.66
CA HIS A 361 -1.22 -15.77 -6.28
C HIS A 361 -0.11 -14.72 -6.29
N GLN A 362 1.10 -15.18 -6.03
CA GLN A 362 2.32 -14.42 -6.28
C GLN A 362 2.87 -14.81 -7.65
N THR A 363 3.19 -13.81 -8.47
CA THR A 363 4.10 -13.95 -9.61
C THR A 363 5.24 -12.98 -9.41
N TYR A 364 6.41 -13.27 -9.99
CA TYR A 364 7.54 -12.37 -9.86
C TYR A 364 8.40 -12.31 -11.10
N TRP A 365 9.07 -11.18 -11.26
CA TRP A 365 10.15 -11.00 -12.21
C TRP A 365 11.48 -11.00 -11.49
N ASP A 366 12.38 -11.91 -11.85
CA ASP A 366 13.75 -11.96 -11.33
C ASP A 366 14.70 -11.18 -12.25
N TYR A 367 15.23 -10.07 -11.74
CA TYR A 367 16.18 -9.22 -12.47
C TYR A 367 17.65 -9.66 -12.26
N SER A 368 17.90 -10.79 -11.60
CA SER A 368 19.24 -11.30 -11.35
C SER A 368 19.97 -11.65 -12.66
N PRO A 369 21.29 -11.37 -12.76
CA PRO A 369 22.06 -11.70 -13.94
C PRO A 369 21.98 -13.20 -14.30
N GLY A 370 21.64 -13.50 -15.55
CA GLY A 370 21.59 -14.86 -16.07
C GLY A 370 20.23 -15.57 -15.94
N TYR A 371 19.22 -14.92 -15.38
CA TYR A 371 17.83 -15.40 -15.45
C TYR A 371 17.14 -14.96 -16.73
N ASN A 372 16.18 -15.78 -17.19
CA ASN A 372 15.38 -15.45 -18.37
C ASN A 372 14.44 -14.29 -18.05
N SER A 373 14.27 -13.39 -19.02
CA SER A 373 13.32 -12.27 -19.01
C SER A 373 11.87 -12.77 -19.14
N VAL A 374 11.39 -13.51 -18.14
CA VAL A 374 10.03 -14.05 -18.08
C VAL A 374 9.45 -13.86 -16.69
N TRP A 375 8.13 -13.68 -16.62
CA TRP A 375 7.39 -13.78 -15.37
C TRP A 375 7.37 -15.23 -14.90
N TYR A 376 7.80 -15.46 -13.66
CA TYR A 376 7.79 -16.78 -13.06
C TYR A 376 6.48 -17.00 -12.31
N THR A 377 5.77 -18.06 -12.69
CA THR A 377 4.51 -18.51 -12.09
C THR A 377 4.59 -19.91 -11.47
N GLU A 378 5.73 -20.60 -11.62
CA GLU A 378 5.94 -22.02 -11.26
C GLU A 378 6.94 -22.17 -10.10
N PHE A 379 6.93 -23.17 -9.21
CA PHE A 379 5.92 -24.12 -8.73
C PHE A 379 6.46 -24.73 -7.42
N PRO A 380 5.63 -24.99 -6.40
CA PRO A 380 4.22 -24.66 -6.38
C PRO A 380 4.03 -23.14 -6.37
N PRO A 381 3.05 -22.62 -7.14
CA PRO A 381 2.65 -21.23 -7.04
C PRO A 381 2.44 -20.92 -5.57
N ALA A 382 3.05 -19.84 -5.10
CA ALA A 382 2.86 -19.39 -3.75
C ALA A 382 1.44 -18.81 -3.70
N SER A 383 0.45 -19.66 -3.50
CA SER A 383 -0.94 -19.26 -3.34
C SER A 383 -1.35 -19.30 -1.87
N THR A 384 -2.29 -18.44 -1.52
CA THR A 384 -2.89 -18.48 -0.19
C THR A 384 -3.86 -19.65 -0.05
N ASN A 385 -3.93 -20.29 1.12
CA ASN A 385 -5.02 -21.25 1.39
C ASN A 385 -6.40 -20.60 1.64
N TYR A 386 -6.54 -19.30 1.41
CA TYR A 386 -7.75 -18.51 1.66
C TYR A 386 -8.34 -18.02 0.34
N THR A 387 -9.66 -18.10 0.23
CA THR A 387 -10.37 -17.52 -0.91
C THR A 387 -10.58 -16.03 -0.69
N VAL A 388 -10.19 -15.26 -1.69
CA VAL A 388 -10.31 -13.81 -1.75
C VAL A 388 -11.70 -13.45 -2.26
N LYS A 389 -12.32 -12.46 -1.61
CA LYS A 389 -13.57 -11.89 -2.09
C LYS A 389 -13.34 -11.17 -3.43
N GLN A 390 -14.17 -11.42 -4.44
CA GLN A 390 -14.13 -10.65 -5.68
C GLN A 390 -14.40 -9.17 -5.37
N GLY A 391 -13.65 -8.25 -5.98
CA GLY A 391 -13.72 -6.83 -5.67
C GLY A 391 -13.01 -6.43 -4.37
N SER A 392 -12.32 -7.36 -3.70
CA SER A 392 -11.44 -7.02 -2.58
C SER A 392 -10.25 -6.21 -3.08
N ALA A 393 -9.85 -5.17 -2.35
CA ALA A 393 -8.52 -4.61 -2.53
C ALA A 393 -7.44 -5.59 -2.05
N VAL A 394 -6.21 -5.38 -2.53
CA VAL A 394 -5.01 -6.09 -2.11
C VAL A 394 -3.93 -5.04 -1.90
N ALA A 395 -3.20 -5.11 -0.79
CA ALA A 395 -2.08 -4.22 -0.50
C ALA A 395 -0.89 -5.03 0.01
N VAL A 396 0.32 -4.51 -0.21
CA VAL A 396 1.56 -5.13 0.26
C VAL A 396 2.51 -4.09 0.82
N CYS A 397 3.25 -4.44 1.86
CA CYS A 397 4.41 -3.68 2.32
C CYS A 397 5.53 -4.61 2.78
N ASN A 398 6.76 -4.10 2.82
CA ASN A 398 7.95 -4.87 3.12
C ASN A 398 8.65 -4.30 4.35
N ASP A 399 9.08 -5.15 5.29
CA ASP A 399 9.92 -4.71 6.40
C ASP A 399 11.40 -4.51 5.99
N GLU A 400 12.18 -3.95 6.90
CA GLU A 400 13.63 -3.76 6.75
C GLU A 400 14.41 -5.07 6.57
N SER A 401 13.82 -6.21 6.97
CA SER A 401 14.38 -7.55 6.74
C SER A 401 13.83 -8.20 5.48
N HIS A 402 13.15 -7.41 4.64
CA HIS A 402 12.52 -7.81 3.40
C HIS A 402 11.51 -8.96 3.54
N THR A 403 10.80 -9.01 4.67
CA THR A 403 9.61 -9.84 4.79
C THR A 403 8.42 -9.06 4.22
N GLU A 404 7.60 -9.68 3.39
CA GLU A 404 6.43 -9.04 2.80
C GLU A 404 5.16 -9.34 3.59
N TYR A 405 4.32 -8.31 3.77
CA TYR A 405 3.04 -8.37 4.47
C TYR A 405 1.93 -8.05 3.48
N ILE A 406 1.12 -9.05 3.15
CA ILE A 406 0.05 -8.94 2.15
C ILE A 406 -1.28 -8.85 2.89
N PHE A 407 -2.12 -7.89 2.50
CA PHE A 407 -3.43 -7.63 3.07
C PHE A 407 -4.52 -7.78 2.02
N TRP A 408 -5.59 -8.50 2.35
CA TRP A 408 -6.78 -8.63 1.48
C TRP A 408 -8.03 -8.91 2.33
N GLN A 409 -9.21 -8.82 1.71
CA GLN A 409 -10.48 -9.20 2.32
C GLN A 409 -10.88 -10.62 1.87
N GLU A 410 -11.14 -11.50 2.83
CA GLU A 410 -11.73 -12.82 2.56
C GLU A 410 -13.26 -12.73 2.38
N GLN A 411 -13.87 -13.82 1.91
CA GLN A 411 -15.33 -13.85 1.65
C GLN A 411 -16.22 -13.54 2.86
N SER A 412 -15.72 -13.76 4.09
CA SER A 412 -16.44 -13.44 5.33
C SER A 412 -16.48 -11.93 5.64
N GLY A 413 -15.67 -11.13 4.93
CA GLY A 413 -15.50 -9.71 5.15
C GLY A 413 -14.33 -9.33 6.06
N ASN A 414 -13.60 -10.31 6.61
CA ASN A 414 -12.39 -10.04 7.42
C ASN A 414 -11.21 -9.63 6.54
N ILE A 415 -10.41 -8.68 7.02
CA ILE A 415 -9.06 -8.45 6.52
C ILE A 415 -8.18 -9.62 7.01
N ILE A 416 -7.52 -10.26 6.06
CA ILE A 416 -6.45 -11.23 6.32
C ILE A 416 -5.13 -10.55 6.04
N ARG A 417 -4.17 -10.74 6.95
CA ARG A 417 -2.76 -10.48 6.69
C ARG A 417 -2.04 -11.80 6.50
N ALA A 418 -1.16 -11.87 5.51
CA ALA A 418 -0.16 -12.93 5.45
C ALA A 418 1.27 -12.43 5.36
N ILE A 419 2.19 -13.31 5.76
CA ILE A 419 3.63 -13.08 5.79
C ILE A 419 4.29 -14.00 4.76
N VAL A 420 4.98 -13.38 3.81
CA VAL A 420 5.62 -14.06 2.67
C VAL A 420 7.11 -13.75 2.64
N ASP A 421 7.89 -14.77 2.29
CA ASP A 421 9.28 -14.58 1.88
C ASP A 421 9.29 -14.24 0.38
N PRO A 422 9.75 -13.04 -0.02
CA PRO A 422 9.66 -12.54 -1.38
C PRO A 422 10.41 -13.39 -2.41
N SER A 423 11.37 -14.21 -1.96
CA SER A 423 12.20 -15.06 -2.81
C SER A 423 11.76 -16.53 -2.83
N SER A 424 10.69 -16.84 -2.10
CA SER A 424 10.30 -18.21 -1.77
C SER A 424 8.81 -18.42 -1.96
N ILE A 425 8.44 -19.70 -1.99
CA ILE A 425 7.07 -20.17 -2.10
C ILE A 425 6.33 -20.22 -0.76
N GLY A 426 6.98 -19.82 0.33
CA GLY A 426 6.53 -20.03 1.70
C GLY A 426 5.66 -18.90 2.26
N TRP A 427 4.35 -19.12 2.32
CA TRP A 427 3.43 -18.32 3.13
C TRP A 427 3.43 -18.86 4.56
N THR A 428 3.84 -18.05 5.53
CA THR A 428 4.21 -18.55 6.87
C THR A 428 3.19 -18.27 7.96
N GLN A 429 2.41 -17.19 7.82
CA GLN A 429 1.46 -16.76 8.85
C GLN A 429 0.23 -16.17 8.17
N TYR A 430 -0.95 -16.45 8.74
CA TYR A 430 -2.23 -15.87 8.34
C TYR A 430 -2.92 -15.37 9.60
N ASP A 431 -3.18 -14.08 9.65
CA ASP A 431 -3.87 -13.43 10.76
C ASP A 431 -5.20 -12.88 10.26
N SER A 432 -6.29 -13.30 10.89
CA SER A 432 -7.59 -12.61 10.74
C SER A 432 -7.58 -11.38 11.63
N LEU A 433 -7.75 -10.22 11.03
CA LEU A 433 -7.66 -8.93 11.73
C LEU A 433 -9.06 -8.42 12.06
N VAL A 434 -9.59 -7.50 11.26
CA VAL A 434 -10.85 -6.80 11.49
C VAL A 434 -11.84 -7.07 10.37
N GLN A 435 -13.12 -7.14 10.69
CA GLN A 435 -14.20 -7.19 9.71
C GLN A 435 -14.50 -5.80 9.18
N ILE A 436 -14.57 -5.64 7.86
CA ILE A 436 -14.82 -4.35 7.21
C ILE A 436 -15.99 -4.44 6.23
N THR A 437 -16.42 -3.28 5.73
CA THR A 437 -17.44 -3.14 4.69
C THR A 437 -17.07 -3.89 3.41
N GLU A 438 -18.06 -4.16 2.57
CA GLU A 438 -17.81 -4.51 1.18
C GLU A 438 -17.13 -3.31 0.48
N ASP A 439 -16.05 -3.58 -0.26
CA ASP A 439 -15.42 -2.66 -1.21
C ASP A 439 -14.57 -1.52 -0.60
N SER A 440 -13.95 -1.75 0.56
CA SER A 440 -12.87 -0.86 1.01
C SER A 440 -11.62 -1.05 0.15
N HIS A 441 -11.00 0.06 -0.27
CA HIS A 441 -9.62 0.02 -0.75
C HIS A 441 -8.65 -0.21 0.41
N PHE A 442 -7.43 -0.65 0.08
CA PHE A 442 -6.35 -0.85 1.03
C PHE A 442 -5.10 -0.12 0.57
N ALA A 443 -4.35 0.39 1.54
CA ALA A 443 -2.96 0.79 1.36
C ALA A 443 -2.14 0.18 2.49
N ALA A 444 -0.86 -0.10 2.24
CA ALA A 444 0.04 -0.63 3.25
C ALA A 444 1.43 -0.01 3.14
N SER A 445 2.05 0.23 4.28
CA SER A 445 3.45 0.64 4.38
C SER A 445 4.08 0.05 5.63
N TYR A 446 5.41 -0.07 5.66
CA TYR A 446 6.12 -0.49 6.86
C TYR A 446 6.73 0.73 7.53
N ILE A 447 6.36 0.98 8.79
CA ILE A 447 6.82 2.14 9.53
C ILE A 447 6.95 1.80 11.01
N GLU A 448 7.95 2.36 11.67
CA GLU A 448 8.15 2.26 13.13
C GLU A 448 8.14 0.81 13.68
N GLY A 449 8.56 -0.17 12.85
CA GLY A 449 8.65 -1.57 13.24
C GLY A 449 7.37 -2.39 13.05
N GLY A 450 6.37 -1.85 12.35
CA GLY A 450 5.13 -2.54 12.06
C GLY A 450 4.62 -2.37 10.63
N SER A 451 3.78 -3.33 10.22
CA SER A 451 3.08 -3.32 8.93
C SER A 451 1.79 -2.52 9.09
N MET A 452 1.86 -1.24 8.77
CA MET A 452 0.73 -0.32 8.83
C MET A 452 -0.16 -0.52 7.61
N TYR A 453 -1.47 -0.62 7.82
CA TYR A 453 -2.46 -0.76 6.76
C TYR A 453 -3.64 0.20 6.98
N MET A 454 -4.16 0.71 5.87
CA MET A 454 -5.25 1.69 5.83
C MET A 454 -6.49 1.08 5.20
N PHE A 455 -7.67 1.39 5.76
CA PHE A 455 -8.96 0.88 5.27
C PHE A 455 -10.11 1.79 5.72
N GLN A 456 -11.29 1.67 5.11
CA GLN A 456 -12.53 2.24 5.62
C GLN A 456 -13.39 1.13 6.23
N ASN A 457 -14.02 1.40 7.38
CA ASN A 457 -14.89 0.43 8.04
C ASN A 457 -16.37 0.69 7.77
N SER A 458 -17.21 -0.31 8.08
CA SER A 458 -18.64 -0.27 7.77
C SER A 458 -19.45 0.69 8.64
N THR A 459 -18.87 1.19 9.72
CA THR A 459 -19.58 2.02 10.70
C THR A 459 -19.46 3.50 10.40
N ASN A 460 -18.38 3.92 9.73
CA ASN A 460 -18.23 5.29 9.26
C ASN A 460 -17.50 5.33 7.91
N ALA A 461 -18.26 5.50 6.83
CA ALA A 461 -17.74 5.52 5.47
C ALA A 461 -16.95 6.80 5.14
N SER A 462 -16.96 7.82 6.00
CA SER A 462 -16.11 9.00 5.82
C SER A 462 -14.77 8.91 6.54
N THR A 463 -14.57 7.90 7.39
CA THR A 463 -13.35 7.75 8.21
C THR A 463 -12.41 6.72 7.61
N VAL A 464 -11.13 7.08 7.51
CA VAL A 464 -10.04 6.16 7.17
C VAL A 464 -9.39 5.66 8.45
N PHE A 465 -9.42 4.35 8.66
CA PHE A 465 -8.73 3.71 9.77
C PHE A 465 -7.31 3.35 9.36
N VAL A 466 -6.37 3.62 10.25
CA VAL A 466 -4.98 3.23 10.12
C VAL A 466 -4.63 2.33 11.28
N SER A 467 -4.30 1.08 10.99
CA SER A 467 -3.86 0.14 12.01
C SER A 467 -2.43 -0.27 11.74
N ASP A 468 -1.61 -0.23 12.77
CA ASP A 468 -0.24 -0.70 12.76
C ASP A 468 -0.12 -1.96 13.63
N ILE A 469 0.45 -3.01 13.04
CA ILE A 469 0.60 -4.32 13.67
C ILE A 469 2.00 -4.83 13.43
N ASN A 470 2.64 -5.33 14.49
CA ASN A 470 3.96 -5.94 14.35
C ASN A 470 3.87 -7.35 13.75
N ARG A 471 5.03 -7.93 13.44
CA ARG A 471 5.15 -9.30 12.93
C ARG A 471 4.45 -10.36 13.78
N SER A 472 4.41 -10.18 15.10
CA SER A 472 3.74 -11.11 16.04
C SER A 472 2.22 -10.88 16.17
N ASN A 473 1.63 -10.07 15.29
CA ASN A 473 0.21 -9.74 15.29
C ASN A 473 -0.24 -8.98 16.56
N VAL A 474 0.64 -8.15 17.12
CA VAL A 474 0.32 -7.23 18.21
C VAL A 474 0.08 -5.85 17.61
N THR A 475 -1.10 -5.28 17.88
CA THR A 475 -1.43 -3.89 17.51
C THR A 475 -0.52 -2.91 18.23
N ILE A 476 0.23 -2.13 17.46
CA ILE A 476 1.05 -1.02 17.91
C ILE A 476 0.17 0.23 18.02
N SER A 477 -0.61 0.51 16.97
CA SER A 477 -1.54 1.64 16.92
C SER A 477 -2.80 1.29 16.12
N ASN A 478 -3.90 2.00 16.42
CA ASN A 478 -5.13 1.94 15.66
C ASN A 478 -5.81 3.31 15.76
N ILE A 479 -5.75 4.09 14.69
CA ILE A 479 -6.13 5.50 14.65
C ILE A 479 -7.23 5.65 13.61
N ALA A 480 -8.26 6.42 13.96
CA ALA A 480 -9.26 6.90 13.01
C ALA A 480 -8.79 8.25 12.48
N LEU A 481 -8.52 8.32 11.17
CA LEU A 481 -8.36 9.56 10.44
C LEU A 481 -9.73 9.97 9.89
N PRO A 482 -10.13 11.23 10.12
CA PRO A 482 -11.46 11.74 9.81
C PRO A 482 -11.85 11.64 8.34
#